data_AF-A0A402BNF9-F1
#
_entry.id   AF-A0A402BNF9-F1
#
_cell.length_a   1.000
_cell.length_b   1.000
_cell.length_c   1.000
_cell.angle_alpha   90.00
_cell.angle_beta   90.00
_cell.angle_gamma   90.00
#
_symmetry.space_group_name_H-M   'P 1'
#
loop_
_entity.id
_entity.type
_entity.pdbx_description
1 polymer ?
#
loop_
_entity_poly.entity_id
_entity_poly.type
_entity_poly.pdbx_seq_one_letter_code
_entity_poly.pdbx_strand_id
1 'polypeptide(L)' 'MEQRIKQLLKRLAFLGYCSFAIKSIVQEAIGRDDVDEINQYQSIEVIRHLEFYEQLGANFVEAYSK' A
#
# COMPACT_ATOMS: atom_id res chain seq x y z
N MET A 1 10.21 -6.94 -8.17
CA MET A 1 8.89 -6.49 -7.63
C MET A 1 9.03 -5.89 -6.24
N GLU A 2 9.84 -6.47 -5.35
CA GLU A 2 10.08 -5.94 -3.99
C GLU A 2 10.47 -4.45 -3.92
N GLN A 3 11.27 -3.95 -4.86
CA GLN A 3 11.64 -2.52 -4.90
C GLN A 3 10.43 -1.60 -5.09
N ARG A 4 9.43 -2.03 -5.86
CA ARG A 4 8.20 -1.26 -6.13
C ARG A 4 7.32 -1.21 -4.88
N ILE A 5 7.16 -2.35 -4.21
CA ILE A 5 6.43 -2.44 -2.93
C ILE A 5 7.11 -1.53 -1.89
N LYS A 6 8.44 -1.61 -1.71
CA LYS A 6 9.18 -0.73 -0.79
C LYS A 6 9.00 0.76 -1.09
N GLN A 7 8.91 1.15 -2.36
CA GLN A 7 8.63 2.54 -2.72
C GLN A 7 7.20 2.97 -2.34
N LEU A 8 6.21 2.13 -2.63
CA LEU A 8 4.81 2.39 -2.26
C LEU A 8 4.62 2.48 -0.75
N LEU A 9 5.26 1.59 0.01
CA LEU A 9 5.27 1.64 1.46
C LEU A 9 5.83 2.96 2.00
N LYS A 10 6.94 3.45 1.41
CA LYS A 10 7.50 4.76 1.77
C LYS A 10 6.57 5.92 1.45
N ARG A 11 5.87 5.86 0.29
CA ARG A 11 4.88 6.88 -0.08
C ARG A 11 3.68 6.89 0.86
N LEU A 12 3.12 5.72 1.17
CA LEU A 12 2.03 5.59 2.13
C LEU A 12 2.45 6.09 3.52
N ALA A 13 3.65 5.76 3.98
CA ALA A 13 4.20 6.31 5.22
C ALA A 13 4.32 7.84 5.16
N PHE A 14 4.73 8.41 4.04
CA PHE A 14 4.79 9.86 3.82
C PHE A 14 3.40 10.53 3.83
N LEU A 15 2.39 9.83 3.32
CA LEU A 15 0.99 10.25 3.39
C LEU A 15 0.37 10.11 4.81
N GLY A 16 1.12 9.59 5.77
CA GLY A 16 0.68 9.43 7.16
C GLY A 16 0.05 8.07 7.48
N TYR A 17 0.15 7.09 6.59
CA TYR A 17 -0.31 5.73 6.88
C TYR A 17 0.65 5.04 7.85
N CYS A 18 0.12 4.63 9.01
CA CYS A 18 0.86 3.82 9.97
C CYS A 18 1.12 2.40 9.43
N SER A 19 2.16 1.76 9.98
CA SER A 19 2.51 0.37 9.64
C SER A 19 1.36 -0.62 9.81
N PHE A 20 0.44 -0.36 10.75
CA PHE A 20 -0.77 -1.17 10.95
C PHE A 20 -1.78 -1.03 9.79
N ALA A 21 -1.97 0.19 9.29
CA ALA A 21 -2.85 0.44 8.13
C ALA A 21 -2.27 -0.24 6.89
N ILE A 22 -0.96 -0.12 6.69
CA ILE A 22 -0.23 -0.81 5.63
C ILE A 22 -0.42 -2.33 5.72
N LYS A 23 -0.24 -2.93 6.90
CA LYS A 23 -0.47 -4.38 7.10
C LYS A 23 -1.91 -4.77 6.79
N SER A 24 -2.89 -3.95 7.18
CA SER A 24 -4.29 -4.19 6.86
C SER A 24 -4.54 -4.17 5.35
N ILE A 25 -3.93 -3.23 4.61
CA ILE A 25 -4.04 -3.15 3.14
C ILE A 25 -3.44 -4.39 2.48
N VAL A 26 -2.28 -4.86 2.95
CA VAL A 26 -1.65 -6.09 2.44
C VAL A 26 -2.52 -7.31 2.76
N GLN A 27 -3.06 -7.39 3.99
CA GLN A 27 -3.98 -8.45 4.38
C GLN A 27 -5.26 -8.44 3.56
N GLU A 28 -5.78 -7.28 3.19
CA GLU A 28 -6.96 -7.18 2.34
C GLU A 28 -6.65 -7.61 0.89
N ALA A 29 -5.46 -7.29 0.39
CA ALA A 29 -5.03 -7.61 -0.97
C ALA A 29 -4.76 -9.11 -1.20
N ILE A 30 -4.16 -9.81 -0.22
CA ILE A 30 -3.70 -11.20 -0.40
C ILE A 30 -4.09 -12.14 0.74
N GLY A 31 -4.89 -11.68 1.71
CA GLY A 31 -5.30 -12.48 2.87
C GLY A 31 -4.18 -12.78 3.86
N ARG A 32 -3.02 -12.12 3.75
CA ARG A 32 -1.82 -12.32 4.59
C ARG A 32 -1.26 -10.99 5.07
N ASP A 33 -0.69 -10.95 6.27
CA ASP A 33 -0.13 -9.70 6.82
C ASP A 33 1.30 -9.38 6.34
N ASP A 34 1.89 -10.27 5.53
CA ASP A 34 3.30 -10.16 5.12
C ASP A 34 3.52 -10.43 3.62
N VAL A 35 4.59 -9.82 3.09
CA VAL A 35 4.99 -9.85 1.68
C VAL A 35 6.25 -10.69 1.44
N ASP A 36 6.79 -11.35 2.46
CA ASP A 36 8.05 -12.12 2.37
C ASP A 36 7.93 -13.35 1.43
N GLU A 37 6.81 -14.09 1.50
CA GLU A 37 6.56 -15.29 0.71
C GLU A 37 5.31 -15.15 -0.20
N ILE A 38 5.34 -14.16 -1.08
CA ILE A 38 4.23 -13.90 -2.01
C ILE A 38 4.57 -14.28 -3.45
N ASN A 39 3.63 -14.94 -4.12
CA ASN A 39 3.77 -15.28 -5.53
C ASN A 39 3.71 -14.04 -6.43
N GLN A 40 4.17 -14.17 -7.67
CA GLN A 40 4.16 -13.06 -8.64
C GLN A 40 2.76 -12.44 -8.84
N TYR A 41 1.70 -13.25 -8.80
CA TYR A 41 0.31 -12.76 -8.87
C TYR A 41 -0.07 -11.94 -7.63
N GLN A 42 0.27 -12.44 -6.44
CA GLN A 42 0.04 -11.75 -5.16
C GLN A 42 0.82 -10.43 -5.09
N SER A 43 2.06 -10.41 -5.61
CA SER A 43 2.84 -9.18 -5.72
C SER A 43 2.11 -8.12 -6.55
N ILE A 44 1.47 -8.51 -7.65
CA ILE A 44 0.71 -7.58 -8.51
C ILE A 44 -0.54 -7.07 -7.79
N GLU A 45 -1.26 -7.93 -7.06
CA GLU A 45 -2.42 -7.52 -6.26
C GLU A 45 -2.05 -6.55 -5.13
N VAL A 46 -0.97 -6.84 -4.39
CA VAL A 46 -0.45 -5.96 -3.34
C VAL A 46 -0.08 -4.60 -3.92
N ILE A 47 0.63 -4.58 -5.05
CA ILE A 47 1.00 -3.32 -5.73
C ILE A 47 -0.25 -2.53 -6.12
N ARG A 48 -1.25 -3.18 -6.71
CA ARG A 48 -2.51 -2.53 -7.09
C ARG A 48 -3.25 -1.93 -5.90
N HIS A 49 -3.37 -2.67 -4.79
CA HIS A 49 -4.02 -2.17 -3.59
C HIS A 49 -3.22 -1.00 -2.99
N LEU A 50 -1.90 -1.14 -2.84
CA LEU A 50 -1.07 -0.06 -2.33
C LEU A 50 -1.14 1.21 -3.20
N GLU A 51 -1.15 1.09 -4.53
CA GLU A 51 -1.35 2.23 -5.43
C GLU A 51 -2.75 2.85 -5.28
N PHE A 52 -3.79 2.03 -5.14
CA PHE A 52 -5.15 2.52 -4.89
C PHE A 52 -5.23 3.35 -3.61
N TYR A 53 -4.67 2.85 -2.50
CA TYR A 53 -4.63 3.59 -1.24
C TYR A 53 -3.71 4.82 -1.29
N GLU A 54 -2.63 4.78 -2.08
CA GLU A 54 -1.78 5.95 -2.31
C GLU A 54 -2.57 7.07 -3.00
N GLN A 55 -3.32 6.75 -4.06
CA GLN A 55 -4.19 7.71 -4.74
C GLN A 55 -5.31 8.21 -3.82
N LEU A 56 -5.88 7.34 -2.99
CA LEU A 56 -6.94 7.70 -2.05
C LEU A 56 -6.43 8.65 -0.96
N GLY A 57 -5.25 8.39 -0.42
CA GLY A 57 -4.57 9.26 0.53
C GLY A 57 -4.14 10.59 -0.10
N ALA A 58 -3.57 10.57 -1.31
CA ALA A 58 -3.23 11.78 -2.04
C ALA A 58 -4.46 12.65 -2.34
N ASN A 59 -5.56 12.03 -2.77
CA ASN A 59 -6.82 12.72 -3.02
C ASN A 59 -7.45 13.25 -1.73
N PHE A 60 -7.30 12.54 -0.60
CA PHE A 60 -7.76 13.03 0.71
C PHE A 60 -6.96 14.26 1.16
N VAL A 61 -5.64 14.22 1.05
CA VAL A 61 -4.76 15.37 1.34
C VAL A 61 -5.10 16.55 0.43
N GLU A 62 -5.30 16.31 -0.86
CA GLU A 62 -5.66 17.35 -1.82
C GLU A 62 -7.05 17.94 -1.53
N ALA A 63 -8.04 17.11 -1.17
CA ALA A 63 -9.38 17.54 -0.82
C ALA A 63 -9.45 18.34 0.50
N TYR A 64 -8.56 18.07 1.46
CA TYR A 64 -8.53 18.75 2.75
C TYR A 64 -7.59 19.97 2.77
N SER A 65 -6.84 20.22 1.70
CA SER A 65 -5.94 21.38 1.55
C SER A 65 -6.66 22.63 1.00
N LYS A 66 -8.00 22.70 1.10
CA LYS A 66 -8.83 23.74 0.49
C LYS A 66 -9.71 24.47 1.50
#